data_AF-A0A1Y3M6E6-F1
#
_entry.id   AF-A0A1Y3M6E6-F1
#
_cell.length_a   1.000
_cell.length_b   1.000
_cell.length_c   1.000
_cell.angle_alpha   90.00
_cell.angle_beta   90.00
_cell.angle_gamma   90.00
#
_symmetry.space_group_name_H-M   'P 1'
#
loop_
_entity.id
_entity.type
_entity.pdbx_description
1 polymer ?
#
loop_
_entity_poly.entity_id
_entity_poly.type
_entity_poly.pdbx_seq_one_letter_code
_entity_poly.pdbx_strand_id
1 'polypeptide(L)'
;MGKDTPFRKVFNERAKEWSAGFIEYYTNQGYAKMKGYHGLDGTIKVLEARSDIEREIFDMLNIKKTKIDNSQYEAIKYKSMIIEKLKLLEFLVQR
;
A
#
# COMPACT_ATOMS: atom_id res chain seq x y z
N MET A 1 -13.62 -15.99 -4.81
CA MET A 1 -13.29 -15.03 -5.89
C MET A 1 -12.21 -14.11 -5.34
N GLY A 2 -10.94 -14.45 -5.59
CA GLY A 2 -9.81 -13.78 -4.94
C GLY A 2 -9.69 -12.35 -5.43
N LYS A 3 -9.56 -11.38 -4.52
CA LYS A 3 -9.23 -10.00 -4.89
C LYS A 3 -7.94 -10.03 -5.70
N ASP A 4 -7.98 -9.61 -6.96
CA ASP A 4 -6.78 -9.31 -7.72
C ASP A 4 -6.08 -8.14 -7.03
N THR A 5 -5.11 -8.46 -6.19
CA THR A 5 -4.39 -7.44 -5.43
C THR A 5 -3.51 -6.64 -6.40
N PRO A 6 -3.33 -5.33 -6.18
CA PRO A 6 -2.33 -4.50 -6.88
C PRO A 6 -0.98 -5.20 -7.04
N PHE A 7 -0.60 -6.01 -6.05
CA PHE A 7 0.63 -6.80 -6.09
C PHE A 7 0.61 -7.91 -7.16
N ARG A 8 -0.50 -8.65 -7.33
CA ARG A 8 -0.61 -9.69 -8.37
C ARG A 8 -0.47 -9.11 -9.78
N LYS A 9 -1.01 -7.91 -10.01
CA LYS A 9 -0.80 -7.18 -11.26
C LYS A 9 0.69 -6.88 -11.50
N VAL A 10 1.34 -6.22 -10.54
CA VAL A 10 2.77 -5.85 -10.66
C VAL A 10 3.69 -7.07 -10.71
N PHE A 11 3.33 -8.16 -10.04
CA PHE A 11 4.04 -9.44 -10.08
C PHE A 11 4.12 -10.01 -11.50
N ASN A 12 3.05 -9.87 -12.28
CA ASN A 12 3.01 -10.35 -13.67
C ASN A 12 3.71 -9.40 -14.67
N GLU A 13 3.77 -8.11 -14.37
CA GLU A 13 4.34 -7.09 -15.26
C GLU A 13 5.87 -6.97 -15.15
N ARG A 14 6.45 -7.37 -14.00
CA ARG A 14 7.87 -7.17 -13.70
C ARG A 14 8.72 -8.42 -13.98
N ALA A 15 10.03 -8.20 -14.09
CA ALA A 15 11.01 -9.27 -14.27
C ALA A 15 10.96 -10.29 -13.11
N LYS A 16 11.27 -11.55 -13.41
CA LYS A 16 11.19 -12.66 -12.44
C LYS A 16 12.17 -12.50 -11.28
N GLU A 17 13.34 -11.93 -11.54
CA GLU A 17 14.38 -11.67 -10.55
C GLU A 17 13.88 -10.67 -9.51
N TRP A 18 13.13 -9.65 -9.95
CA TRP A 18 12.50 -8.68 -9.05
C TRP A 18 11.47 -9.38 -8.16
N SER A 19 10.59 -10.20 -8.73
CA SER A 19 9.53 -10.83 -7.95
C SER A 19 10.06 -11.90 -7.00
N ALA A 20 11.09 -12.65 -7.40
CA ALA A 20 11.80 -13.58 -6.53
C ALA A 20 12.43 -12.87 -5.33
N GLY A 21 13.21 -11.82 -5.58
CA GLY A 21 13.83 -11.02 -4.52
C GLY A 21 12.80 -10.37 -3.60
N PHE A 22 11.67 -9.91 -4.14
CA PHE A 22 10.59 -9.31 -3.34
C PHE A 22 9.91 -10.34 -2.43
N ILE A 23 9.60 -11.53 -2.96
CA ILE A 23 9.03 -12.63 -2.16
C ILE A 23 10.00 -13.03 -1.06
N GLU A 24 11.27 -13.24 -1.41
CA GLU A 24 12.30 -13.60 -0.45
C GLU A 24 12.42 -12.55 0.66
N TYR A 25 12.49 -11.27 0.27
CA TYR A 25 12.62 -10.16 1.20
C TYR A 25 11.51 -10.15 2.24
N TYR A 26 10.24 -10.39 1.87
CA TYR A 26 9.12 -10.36 2.82
C TYR A 26 8.92 -11.67 3.58
N THR A 27 9.11 -12.82 2.92
CA THR A 27 8.81 -14.12 3.53
C THR A 27 9.92 -14.63 4.43
N ASN A 28 11.15 -14.12 4.30
CA ASN A 28 12.27 -14.46 5.19
C ASN A 28 12.37 -13.56 6.45
N GLN A 29 11.47 -12.58 6.63
CA GLN A 29 11.44 -11.73 7.82
C GLN A 29 10.78 -12.42 9.01
N GLY A 30 11.03 -11.88 10.21
CA GLY A 30 10.54 -12.43 11.48
C GLY A 30 9.02 -12.64 11.50
N TYR A 31 8.23 -11.68 11.02
CA TYR A 31 6.76 -11.80 11.01
C TYR A 31 6.28 -12.96 10.13
N ALA A 32 6.79 -13.06 8.90
CA ALA A 32 6.43 -14.12 7.98
C ALA A 32 6.89 -15.50 8.48
N LYS A 33 8.12 -15.60 9.00
CA LYS A 33 8.65 -16.83 9.60
C LYS A 33 7.81 -17.29 10.79
N MET A 34 7.46 -16.38 11.70
CA MET A 34 6.60 -16.68 12.85
C MET A 34 5.22 -17.19 12.42
N LYS A 35 4.68 -16.70 11.31
CA LYS A 35 3.37 -17.09 10.78
C LYS A 35 3.41 -18.27 9.79
N GLY A 36 4.60 -18.79 9.45
CA GLY A 36 4.76 -19.83 8.43
C GLY A 36 4.34 -19.38 7.03
N TYR A 37 4.54 -18.10 6.70
CA TYR A 37 4.15 -17.53 5.41
C TYR A 37 5.27 -17.67 4.38
N HIS A 38 4.92 -18.21 3.21
CA HIS A 38 5.87 -18.50 2.13
C HIS A 38 5.30 -18.12 0.76
N GLY A 39 6.20 -17.89 -0.20
CA GLY A 39 5.85 -17.64 -1.60
C GLY A 39 5.02 -16.37 -1.82
N LEU A 40 4.33 -16.33 -2.96
CA LEU A 40 3.49 -15.20 -3.36
C LEU A 40 2.34 -14.94 -2.37
N ASP A 41 1.61 -15.98 -1.98
CA ASP A 41 0.46 -15.81 -1.08
C ASP A 41 0.90 -15.41 0.34
N GLY A 42 2.04 -15.93 0.82
CA GLY A 42 2.66 -15.47 2.07
C GLY A 42 3.05 -14.01 1.99
N THR A 43 3.63 -13.57 0.88
CA THR A 43 3.98 -12.16 0.63
C THR A 43 2.74 -11.27 0.69
N ILE A 44 1.63 -11.67 0.05
CA ILE A 44 0.36 -10.92 0.07
C ILE A 44 -0.14 -10.77 1.52
N LYS A 45 -0.15 -11.84 2.31
CA LYS A 45 -0.56 -11.79 3.73
C LYS A 45 0.29 -10.85 4.56
N VAL A 46 1.61 -10.78 4.30
CA VAL A 46 2.51 -9.84 4.97
C VAL A 46 2.16 -8.39 4.58
N LEU A 47 1.91 -8.13 3.30
CA LEU A 47 1.52 -6.80 2.82
C LEU A 47 0.15 -6.36 3.37
N GLU A 48 -0.81 -7.26 3.50
CA GLU A 48 -2.11 -6.99 4.11
C GLU A 48 -1.95 -6.62 5.59
N ALA A 49 -1.20 -7.43 6.36
CA ALA A 49 -0.93 -7.15 7.78
C ALA A 49 -0.20 -5.81 7.96
N ARG A 50 0.76 -5.50 7.07
CA ARG A 50 1.46 -4.21 7.06
C ARG A 50 0.49 -3.05 6.76
N SER A 51 -0.38 -3.20 5.76
CA SER A 51 -1.39 -2.18 5.39
C SER A 51 -2.36 -1.88 6.54
N ASP A 52 -2.73 -2.90 7.32
CA ASP A 52 -3.59 -2.73 8.49
C ASP A 52 -2.89 -1.92 9.59
N ILE A 53 -1.63 -2.21 9.89
CA ILE A 53 -0.81 -1.45 10.85
C ILE A 53 -0.58 -0.01 10.36
N GLU A 54 -0.27 0.19 9.07
CA GLU A 54 -0.10 1.51 8.48
C GLU A 54 -1.40 2.34 8.59
N ARG A 55 -2.56 1.71 8.45
CA ARG A 55 -3.87 2.36 8.64
C ARG A 55 -4.09 2.76 10.10
N GLU A 56 -3.80 1.87 11.04
CA GLU A 56 -3.92 2.17 12.47
C GLU A 56 -3.03 3.35 12.88
N ILE A 57 -1.75 3.33 12.48
CA ILE A 57 -0.82 4.44 12.72
C ILE A 57 -1.36 5.72 12.07
N PHE A 58 -1.77 5.63 10.80
CA PHE A 58 -2.34 6.78 10.10
C PHE A 58 -3.49 7.38 10.90
N ASP A 59 -4.43 6.58 11.40
CA ASP A 59 -5.60 7.03 12.16
C ASP A 59 -5.25 7.63 13.51
N MET A 60 -4.20 7.13 14.19
CA MET A 60 -3.71 7.66 15.47
C MET A 60 -3.05 9.05 15.37
N LEU A 61 -2.46 9.40 14.22
CA LEU A 61 -1.75 10.68 14.09
C LEU A 61 -2.69 11.88 14.25
N ASN A 62 -2.51 12.68 15.31
CA ASN A 62 -3.29 13.90 15.52
C ASN A 62 -2.76 15.08 14.69
N ILE A 63 -2.71 14.88 13.38
CA ILE A 63 -2.36 15.89 12.39
C ILE A 63 -3.45 15.94 11.32
N LYS A 64 -3.56 17.08 10.65
CA LYS A 64 -4.45 17.20 9.51
C LYS A 64 -3.94 16.33 8.36
N LYS A 65 -4.75 15.35 7.96
CA LYS A 65 -4.36 14.30 7.02
C LYS A 65 -5.51 13.94 6.09
N THR A 66 -5.17 13.46 4.91
CA THR A 66 -6.13 12.93 3.93
C THR A 66 -5.56 11.66 3.31
N LYS A 67 -6.42 10.70 2.98
CA LYS A 67 -6.07 9.49 2.25
C LYS A 67 -6.77 9.49 0.89
N ILE A 68 -6.06 9.11 -0.17
CA ILE A 68 -6.60 8.96 -1.51
C ILE A 68 -6.44 7.49 -1.91
N ASP A 69 -7.54 6.84 -2.25
CA ASP A 69 -7.53 5.48 -2.79
C ASP A 69 -7.19 5.53 -4.29
N ASN A 70 -6.02 5.01 -4.65
CA ASN A 70 -5.52 4.98 -6.02
C ASN A 70 -5.70 3.64 -6.74
N SER A 71 -6.54 2.73 -6.21
CA SER A 71 -6.71 1.36 -6.71
C SER A 71 -7.16 1.25 -8.17
N GLN A 72 -7.78 2.29 -8.74
CA GLN A 72 -8.22 2.31 -10.14
C GLN A 72 -7.13 2.75 -11.13
N TYR A 73 -5.93 3.13 -10.65
CA TYR A 73 -4.80 3.55 -11.49
C TYR A 73 -5.09 4.73 -12.45
N GLU A 74 -6.05 5.59 -12.13
CA GLU A 74 -6.43 6.79 -12.90
C GLU A 74 -5.54 8.01 -12.56
N ALA A 75 -4.31 8.05 -13.07
CA ALA A 75 -3.29 9.04 -12.70
C ALA A 75 -3.76 10.51 -12.77
N ILE A 76 -4.48 10.89 -13.83
CA ILE A 76 -4.98 12.26 -14.02
C ILE A 76 -5.98 12.64 -12.92
N LYS A 77 -6.94 11.75 -12.62
CA LYS A 77 -7.95 11.96 -11.58
C LYS A 77 -7.29 12.13 -10.22
N TYR A 78 -6.35 11.25 -9.87
CA TYR A 78 -5.68 11.31 -8.58
C TYR A 78 -4.79 12.55 -8.43
N LYS A 79 -4.14 13.01 -9.51
CA LYS A 79 -3.43 14.30 -9.51
C LYS A 79 -4.39 15.45 -9.20
N SER A 80 -5.55 15.50 -9.82
CA SER A 80 -6.56 16.53 -9.54
C SER A 80 -7.05 16.48 -8.09
N MET A 81 -7.31 15.30 -7.54
CA MET A 81 -7.71 15.13 -6.14
C MET A 81 -6.63 15.63 -5.17
N ILE A 82 -5.35 15.36 -5.45
CA ILE A 82 -4.23 15.86 -4.63
C ILE A 82 -4.22 17.39 -4.62
N ILE A 83 -4.32 18.02 -5.79
CA ILE A 83 -4.33 19.50 -5.92
C ILE A 83 -5.49 20.11 -5.12
N GLU A 84 -6.69 19.53 -5.23
CA GLU A 84 -7.87 19.99 -4.49
C GLU A 84 -7.66 19.88 -2.98
N LYS A 85 -7.16 18.73 -2.49
CA LYS A 85 -6.91 18.53 -1.06
C LYS A 85 -5.83 19.47 -0.53
N LEU A 86 -4.76 19.74 -1.29
CA LEU A 86 -3.72 20.69 -0.90
C LEU A 86 -4.27 22.11 -0.76
N LYS A 87 -5.10 22.57 -1.71
CA LYS A 87 -5.77 23.88 -1.61
C LYS A 87 -6.67 24.00 -0.38
N LEU A 88 -7.44 22.94 -0.08
CA LEU A 88 -8.27 22.87 1.14
C LEU A 88 -7.41 22.85 2.41
N LEU A 89 -6.22 22.26 2.33
CA LEU A 89 -5.27 22.23 3.45
C LEU A 89 -4.75 23.64 3.75
N GLU A 90 -4.30 24.36 2.72
CA GLU A 90 -3.78 25.74 2.79
C GLU A 90 -4.84 26.75 3.29
N PHE A 91 -6.07 26.67 2.77
CA PHE A 91 -7.14 27.61 3.13
C PHE A 91 -7.51 27.58 4.63
N LEU A 92 -7.37 26.41 5.25
CA LEU A 92 -7.66 26.19 6.67
C LEU A 92 -6.47 26.52 7.60
N VAL A 93 -5.28 26.79 7.04
CA VAL A 93 -4.11 27.27 7.81
C VAL A 93 -4.08 28.80 7.89
N GLN A 94 -4.79 29.49 6.99
CA GLN A 94 -4.89 30.96 6.95
C GLN A 94 -6.10 31.53 7.72
N ARG A 95 -6.70 30.77 8.63
CA ARG A 95 -7.77 31.21 9.54
C ARG A 95 -7.36 31.04 10.99
#